data_AF-A0A382FXD3-F1
#
_entry.id   AF-A0A382FXD3-F1
#
_cell.length_a   1.000
_cell.length_b   1.000
_cell.length_c   1.000
_cell.angle_alpha   90.00
_cell.angle_beta   90.00
_cell.angle_gamma   90.00
#
_symmetry.space_group_name_H-M   'P 1'
#
loop_
_entity.id
_entity.type
_entity.pdbx_description
1 polymer ?
#
loop_
_entity_poly.entity_id
_entity_poly.type
_entity_poly.pdbx_seq_one_letter_code
_entity_poly.pdbx_strand_id
1 'polypeptide(L)'
;MGAIVTSKFRTQNLMVFIDQFKTTGSVDDNFLYLGFGRSDAWPDDAQGNDESSGNFTLPDPLDEHESQYWADIVGTKRIQNDDISPVLPRIDWDTGDTIAFDGDAANGITAIAEPGRSFVSKIGYHSTVMNSEYRVYMCTGEPSTGKCYVGGIYDGGTAVSRTTCEATVGGLWLPTGASEEPTGYTGDVAGLTAQPISTSDNYVWTFLYKLELNDIINSTTNDWMPVISGTGVLSGSEQADFGDVDSIFTAKTHHGLIHVRLETSDGFPENDDFRQIGLLRNPELAGGGTKAQAAVYADADTSLEADSGQLIYLENRRAITRASDQIEDLKLVVEF
;
A
#
# COMPACT_ATOMS: atom_id res chain seq x y z
N MET A 1 -13.45 -1.80 -31.55
CA MET A 1 -14.00 -2.56 -30.42
C MET A 1 -13.35 -2.00 -29.17
N GLY A 2 -14.10 -1.49 -28.20
CA GLY A 2 -13.55 -0.97 -26.95
C GLY A 2 -13.58 -2.06 -25.87
N ALA A 3 -12.48 -2.23 -25.16
CA ALA A 3 -12.36 -3.15 -24.02
C ALA A 3 -11.66 -2.41 -22.87
N ILE A 4 -12.02 -2.72 -21.62
CA ILE A 4 -11.42 -2.14 -20.41
C ILE A 4 -11.17 -3.23 -19.39
N VAL A 5 -10.04 -3.16 -18.70
CA VAL A 5 -9.74 -3.95 -17.51
C VAL A 5 -10.31 -3.20 -16.31
N THR A 6 -11.19 -3.83 -15.55
CA THR A 6 -11.84 -3.17 -14.41
C THR A 6 -10.89 -3.10 -13.21
N SER A 7 -11.07 -2.12 -12.32
CA SER A 7 -10.27 -2.03 -11.09
C SER A 7 -10.37 -3.28 -10.21
N LYS A 8 -11.51 -3.99 -10.26
CA LYS A 8 -11.70 -5.24 -9.52
C LYS A 8 -10.76 -6.36 -9.99
N PHE A 9 -10.33 -6.32 -11.26
CA PHE A 9 -9.31 -7.25 -11.76
C PHE A 9 -7.95 -7.00 -11.09
N ARG A 10 -7.60 -5.73 -10.83
CA ARG A 10 -6.38 -5.36 -10.09
C ARG A 10 -6.44 -5.87 -8.64
N THR A 11 -7.58 -5.66 -7.97
CA THR A 11 -7.83 -6.22 -6.63
C THR A 11 -7.73 -7.75 -6.62
N GLN A 12 -8.28 -8.42 -7.64
CA GLN A 12 -8.17 -9.88 -7.75
C GLN A 12 -6.72 -10.34 -7.87
N ASN A 13 -5.89 -9.65 -8.66
CA ASN A 13 -4.47 -10.01 -8.80
C ASN A 13 -3.72 -9.85 -7.48
N LEU A 14 -3.98 -8.79 -6.72
CA LEU A 14 -3.42 -8.61 -5.37
C LEU A 14 -3.83 -9.76 -4.44
N MET A 15 -5.10 -10.15 -4.43
CA MET A 15 -5.56 -11.26 -3.58
C MET A 15 -4.91 -12.58 -3.97
N VAL A 16 -4.80 -12.86 -5.27
CA VAL A 16 -4.11 -14.07 -5.76
C VAL A 16 -2.63 -14.05 -5.37
N PHE A 17 -1.97 -12.90 -5.45
CA PHE A 17 -0.58 -12.76 -5.02
C PHE A 17 -0.43 -13.05 -3.51
N ILE A 18 -1.26 -12.44 -2.67
CA ILE A 18 -1.22 -12.67 -1.21
C ILE A 18 -1.51 -14.15 -0.89
N ASP A 19 -2.52 -14.74 -1.50
CA ASP A 19 -2.93 -16.13 -1.25
C ASP A 19 -1.85 -17.13 -1.67
N GLN A 20 -1.10 -16.86 -2.74
CA GLN A 20 0.01 -17.71 -3.18
C GLN A 20 1.13 -17.85 -2.15
N PHE A 21 1.30 -16.88 -1.24
CA PHE A 21 2.34 -16.86 -0.21
C PHE A 21 1.80 -17.11 1.20
N LYS A 22 0.49 -17.35 1.36
CA LYS A 22 -0.06 -17.86 2.61
C LYS A 22 0.29 -19.33 2.74
N THR A 23 1.26 -19.65 3.59
CA THR A 23 1.73 -21.03 3.77
C THR A 23 0.65 -21.89 4.41
N THR A 24 0.38 -23.05 3.82
CA THR A 24 -0.52 -24.08 4.35
C THR A 24 0.23 -25.16 5.13
N GLY A 25 1.57 -25.10 5.14
CA GLY A 25 2.45 -26.12 5.71
C GLY A 25 2.74 -27.26 4.72
N SER A 26 2.48 -27.05 3.42
CA SER A 26 2.72 -28.00 2.34
C SER A 26 4.10 -27.81 1.73
N VAL A 27 4.70 -28.89 1.22
CA VAL A 27 5.95 -28.83 0.43
C VAL A 27 5.76 -28.09 -0.90
N ASP A 28 4.52 -27.99 -1.36
CA ASP A 28 4.15 -27.30 -2.60
C ASP A 28 3.90 -25.79 -2.41
N ASP A 29 3.91 -25.29 -1.16
CA ASP A 29 3.73 -23.87 -0.88
C ASP A 29 4.81 -23.02 -1.60
N ASN A 30 4.44 -21.77 -1.91
CA ASN A 30 5.43 -20.78 -2.32
C ASN A 30 5.92 -20.01 -1.11
N PHE A 31 7.22 -19.75 -1.08
CA PHE A 31 7.86 -18.93 -0.07
C PHE A 31 8.44 -17.69 -0.71
N LEU A 32 8.28 -16.57 -0.02
CA LEU A 32 8.80 -15.28 -0.40
C LEU A 32 9.83 -14.85 0.63
N TYR A 33 10.98 -14.37 0.17
CA TYR A 33 12.10 -13.95 0.99
C TYR A 33 12.50 -12.53 0.62
N LEU A 34 12.70 -11.68 1.62
CA LEU A 34 13.42 -10.43 1.45
C LEU A 34 14.89 -10.69 1.72
N GLY A 35 15.72 -10.52 0.70
CA GLY A 35 17.17 -10.62 0.80
C GLY A 35 17.79 -9.23 0.82
N PHE A 36 18.87 -9.08 1.58
CA PHE A 36 19.70 -7.90 1.54
C PHE A 36 21.16 -8.30 1.31
N GLY A 37 21.91 -7.42 0.68
CA GLY A 37 23.29 -7.70 0.32
C GLY A 37 24.05 -6.47 -0.10
N ARG A 38 25.22 -6.76 -0.66
CA ARG A 38 26.22 -5.79 -1.11
C ARG A 38 26.76 -4.93 0.04
N SER A 39 27.74 -5.51 0.72
CA SER A 39 28.59 -4.88 1.73
C SER A 39 29.52 -3.81 1.15
N ASP A 40 29.98 -4.03 -0.08
CA ASP A 40 30.92 -3.17 -0.76
C ASP A 40 30.28 -1.87 -1.23
N ALA A 41 31.01 -0.77 -1.05
CA ALA A 41 30.63 0.55 -1.54
C ALA A 41 30.34 0.55 -3.04
N TRP A 42 29.41 1.40 -3.46
CA TRP A 42 29.27 1.68 -4.89
C TRP A 42 30.55 2.35 -5.41
N PRO A 43 31.04 1.97 -6.61
CA PRO A 43 32.10 2.72 -7.26
C PRO A 43 31.70 4.18 -7.45
N ASP A 44 32.69 5.09 -7.50
CA ASP A 44 32.46 6.50 -7.79
C ASP A 44 31.61 6.66 -9.07
N ASP A 45 30.68 7.61 -9.05
CA ASP A 45 29.81 7.85 -10.19
C ASP A 45 30.59 8.44 -11.39
N ALA A 46 29.90 8.60 -12.53
CA ALA A 46 30.52 9.14 -13.74
C ALA A 46 31.06 10.58 -13.56
N GLN A 47 30.68 11.26 -12.48
CA GLN A 47 31.12 12.61 -12.11
C GLN A 47 32.20 12.58 -11.02
N GLY A 48 32.64 11.39 -10.57
CA GLY A 48 33.67 11.21 -9.54
C GLY A 48 33.17 11.49 -8.12
N ASN A 49 31.85 11.46 -7.89
CA ASN A 49 31.31 11.52 -6.54
C ASN A 49 31.37 10.13 -5.90
N ASP A 50 31.80 10.07 -4.65
CA ASP A 50 31.71 8.87 -3.82
C ASP A 50 30.29 8.73 -3.22
N GLU A 51 29.97 7.55 -2.68
CA GLU A 51 28.67 7.28 -2.07
C GLU A 51 28.31 8.21 -0.89
N SER A 52 29.34 8.77 -0.22
CA SER A 52 29.15 9.72 0.89
C SER A 52 28.68 11.10 0.42
N SER A 53 28.89 11.42 -0.86
CA SER A 53 28.46 12.67 -1.47
C SER A 53 26.93 12.74 -1.60
N GLY A 54 26.37 13.89 -1.23
CA GLY A 54 24.95 14.19 -1.47
C GLY A 54 24.56 14.10 -2.94
N ASN A 55 25.50 14.33 -3.86
CA ASN A 55 25.29 14.33 -5.31
C ASN A 55 25.52 12.97 -5.98
N PHE A 56 25.86 11.93 -5.21
CA PHE A 56 26.08 10.59 -5.75
C PHE A 56 24.85 10.05 -6.48
N THR A 57 25.05 9.63 -7.73
CA THR A 57 24.00 8.97 -8.52
C THR A 57 24.09 7.46 -8.33
N LEU A 58 23.01 6.87 -7.81
CA LEU A 58 22.90 5.42 -7.64
C LEU A 58 22.82 4.73 -9.02
N PRO A 59 23.54 3.61 -9.22
CA PRO A 59 23.38 2.80 -10.42
C PRO A 59 21.96 2.20 -10.51
N ASP A 60 21.36 2.27 -11.68
CA ASP A 60 20.06 1.64 -11.92
C ASP A 60 20.20 0.10 -11.84
N PRO A 61 19.32 -0.61 -11.12
CA PRO A 61 19.28 -2.06 -11.16
C PRO A 61 18.85 -2.53 -12.55
N LEU A 62 19.55 -3.53 -13.09
CA LEU A 62 19.23 -4.17 -14.37
C LEU A 62 18.96 -5.65 -14.11
N ASP A 63 18.08 -6.25 -14.90
CA ASP A 63 17.73 -7.68 -14.76
C ASP A 63 18.98 -8.59 -14.92
N GLU A 64 19.97 -8.16 -15.69
CA GLU A 64 21.25 -8.87 -15.86
C GLU A 64 22.13 -8.88 -14.60
N HIS A 65 21.81 -8.06 -13.59
CA HIS A 65 22.52 -8.03 -12.32
C HIS A 65 22.05 -9.10 -11.32
N GLU A 66 21.09 -9.96 -11.68
CA GLU A 66 20.57 -11.02 -10.79
C GLU A 66 21.69 -11.91 -10.24
N SER A 67 22.60 -12.40 -11.09
CA SER A 67 23.71 -13.25 -10.63
C SER A 67 24.72 -12.50 -9.76
N GLN A 68 24.89 -11.19 -9.98
CA GLN A 68 25.73 -10.37 -9.10
C GLN A 68 25.06 -10.17 -7.74
N TYR A 69 23.74 -9.95 -7.71
CA TYR A 69 22.98 -9.88 -6.47
C TYR A 69 23.09 -11.18 -5.66
N TRP A 70 23.02 -12.35 -6.32
CA TRP A 70 23.24 -13.64 -5.66
C TRP A 70 24.66 -13.82 -5.10
N ALA A 71 25.67 -13.29 -5.79
CA ALA A 71 27.05 -13.32 -5.28
C ALA A 71 27.27 -12.38 -4.08
N ASP A 72 26.54 -11.27 -4.04
CA ASP A 72 26.66 -10.22 -3.02
C ASP A 72 25.63 -10.38 -1.89
N ILE A 73 24.76 -11.39 -1.92
CA ILE A 73 23.70 -11.58 -0.93
C ILE A 73 24.30 -11.92 0.43
N VAL A 74 23.86 -11.24 1.49
CA VAL A 74 24.36 -11.47 2.84
C VAL A 74 23.38 -12.35 3.60
N GLY A 75 22.13 -11.89 3.69
CA GLY A 75 21.10 -12.56 4.47
C GLY A 75 19.74 -12.48 3.80
N THR A 76 18.89 -13.46 4.12
CA THR A 76 17.48 -13.45 3.71
C THR A 76 16.56 -13.72 4.89
N LYS A 77 15.41 -13.07 4.89
CA LYS A 77 14.32 -13.30 5.84
C LYS A 77 13.05 -13.65 5.10
N ARG A 78 12.39 -14.73 5.54
CA ARG A 78 11.13 -15.18 4.97
C ARG A 78 10.00 -14.25 5.39
N ILE A 79 9.24 -13.80 4.41
CA ILE A 79 8.00 -13.05 4.61
C ILE A 79 6.92 -14.06 5.05
N GLN A 80 6.34 -13.81 6.21
CA GLN A 80 5.29 -14.65 6.80
C GLN A 80 3.90 -14.23 6.32
N ASN A 81 2.90 -15.05 6.66
CA ASN A 81 1.51 -14.82 6.28
C ASN A 81 0.97 -13.45 6.74
N ASP A 82 1.43 -12.97 7.91
CA ASP A 82 0.98 -11.71 8.51
C ASP A 82 1.80 -10.49 8.06
N ASP A 83 2.94 -10.73 7.40
CA ASP A 83 3.86 -9.69 6.92
C ASP A 83 3.38 -9.06 5.61
N ILE A 84 2.35 -9.62 4.96
CA ILE A 84 1.75 -9.07 3.74
C ILE A 84 0.30 -8.68 4.01
N SER A 85 0.01 -7.38 3.92
CA SER A 85 -1.33 -6.84 4.16
C SER A 85 -1.82 -6.00 2.99
N PRO A 86 -3.08 -6.14 2.55
CA PRO A 86 -3.67 -5.21 1.60
C PRO A 86 -3.88 -3.85 2.28
N VAL A 87 -3.50 -2.76 1.62
CA VAL A 87 -3.52 -1.40 2.20
C VAL A 87 -4.19 -0.39 1.27
N LEU A 88 -4.79 0.63 1.86
CA LEU A 88 -5.31 1.83 1.18
C LEU A 88 -4.46 3.03 1.58
N PRO A 89 -4.35 4.05 0.71
CA PRO A 89 -3.88 5.36 1.13
C PRO A 89 -4.68 5.85 2.32
N ARG A 90 -4.00 6.29 3.37
CA ARG A 90 -4.63 6.75 4.60
C ARG A 90 -5.18 8.16 4.38
N ILE A 91 -6.49 8.31 4.58
CA ILE A 91 -7.18 9.59 4.57
C ILE A 91 -7.94 9.72 5.88
N ASP A 92 -7.40 10.53 6.79
CA ASP A 92 -8.04 10.85 8.06
C ASP A 92 -9.06 11.98 7.84
N TRP A 93 -10.21 11.93 8.48
CA TRP A 93 -11.24 12.95 8.37
C TRP A 93 -10.71 14.35 8.70
N ASP A 94 -9.92 14.47 9.77
CA ASP A 94 -9.40 15.75 10.24
C ASP A 94 -8.51 16.44 9.21
N THR A 95 -7.64 15.67 8.56
CA THR A 95 -6.67 16.16 7.57
C THR A 95 -7.29 16.26 6.17
N GLY A 96 -8.24 15.37 5.86
CA GLY A 96 -8.75 15.17 4.51
C GLY A 96 -7.70 14.55 3.57
N ASP A 97 -8.06 14.43 2.30
CA ASP A 97 -7.14 14.03 1.25
C ASP A 97 -6.27 15.23 0.83
N THR A 98 -5.00 15.18 1.22
CA THR A 98 -4.02 16.24 0.93
C THR A 98 -3.48 16.18 -0.50
N ILE A 99 -3.76 15.09 -1.24
CA ILE A 99 -3.16 14.76 -2.53
C ILE A 99 -4.21 14.72 -3.65
N ALA A 100 -5.49 14.48 -3.34
CA ALA A 100 -6.58 14.23 -4.30
C ALA A 100 -6.70 15.25 -5.43
N PHE A 101 -6.32 16.49 -5.20
CA PHE A 101 -6.48 17.56 -6.17
C PHE A 101 -5.17 18.33 -6.29
N ASP A 102 -4.29 17.78 -7.13
CA ASP A 102 -2.97 18.30 -7.53
C ASP A 102 -2.86 19.84 -7.41
N GLY A 103 -2.14 20.27 -6.38
CA GLY A 103 -1.41 21.53 -6.41
C GLY A 103 -1.86 22.64 -5.46
N ASP A 104 -2.93 22.50 -4.66
CA ASP A 104 -3.33 23.62 -3.80
C ASP A 104 -4.03 23.32 -2.47
N ALA A 105 -3.63 22.25 -1.77
CA ALA A 105 -4.00 22.10 -0.37
C ALA A 105 -3.37 23.20 0.53
N ALA A 106 -2.23 23.79 0.11
CA ALA A 106 -1.50 24.78 0.90
C ALA A 106 -1.91 26.25 0.65
N ASN A 107 -2.38 26.63 -0.55
CA ASN A 107 -2.97 27.97 -0.79
C ASN A 107 -4.49 27.94 -0.95
N GLY A 108 -5.12 26.77 -0.87
CA GLY A 108 -6.56 26.59 -0.91
C GLY A 108 -7.10 26.90 -2.30
N ILE A 109 -7.74 25.91 -2.94
CA ILE A 109 -8.52 26.18 -4.15
C ILE A 109 -9.51 27.32 -3.82
N THR A 110 -9.26 28.51 -4.38
CA THR A 110 -10.05 29.70 -4.05
C THR A 110 -11.53 29.44 -4.31
N ALA A 111 -12.39 29.74 -3.33
CA ALA A 111 -13.84 29.57 -3.36
C ALA A 111 -14.38 28.12 -3.22
N ILE A 112 -13.57 27.18 -2.73
CA ILE A 112 -14.04 25.90 -2.17
C ILE A 112 -13.77 25.91 -0.67
N ALA A 113 -14.82 25.74 0.13
CA ALA A 113 -14.65 25.51 1.56
C ALA A 113 -14.13 24.08 1.77
N GLU A 114 -13.08 23.93 2.58
CA GLU A 114 -12.47 22.64 2.96
C GLU A 114 -12.18 21.69 1.76
N PRO A 115 -11.36 22.10 0.77
CA PRO A 115 -11.13 21.31 -0.44
C PRO A 115 -10.50 19.93 -0.16
N GLY A 116 -9.76 19.78 0.94
CA GLY A 116 -9.19 18.50 1.36
C GLY A 116 -10.24 17.47 1.79
N ARG A 117 -11.47 17.88 2.13
CA ARG A 117 -12.55 16.96 2.51
C ARG A 117 -13.55 16.74 1.38
N SER A 118 -13.13 16.91 0.13
CA SER A 118 -13.97 16.64 -1.02
C SER A 118 -13.83 15.18 -1.45
N PHE A 119 -14.92 14.42 -1.34
CA PHE A 119 -14.91 12.98 -1.63
C PHE A 119 -15.73 12.67 -2.89
N VAL A 120 -15.25 11.72 -3.69
CA VAL A 120 -15.89 11.37 -4.97
C VAL A 120 -16.20 9.88 -5.03
N SER A 121 -17.48 9.54 -5.05
CA SER A 121 -18.05 8.19 -5.05
C SER A 121 -17.59 7.28 -6.21
N LYS A 122 -17.13 7.85 -7.32
CA LYS A 122 -16.69 7.07 -8.50
C LYS A 122 -15.22 6.70 -8.47
N ILE A 123 -14.38 7.49 -7.79
CA ILE A 123 -12.92 7.39 -7.86
C ILE A 123 -12.42 6.67 -6.62
N GLY A 124 -11.79 5.49 -6.80
CA GLY A 124 -11.44 4.54 -5.74
C GLY A 124 -10.97 5.17 -4.44
N TYR A 125 -9.70 5.59 -4.36
CA TYR A 125 -9.11 6.04 -3.09
C TYR A 125 -9.68 7.34 -2.54
N HIS A 126 -10.09 8.27 -3.39
CA HIS A 126 -10.74 9.52 -2.98
C HIS A 126 -12.20 9.33 -2.51
N SER A 127 -12.66 8.09 -2.38
CA SER A 127 -13.96 7.75 -1.82
C SER A 127 -13.87 7.26 -0.38
N THR A 128 -12.69 6.90 0.15
CA THR A 128 -12.57 6.33 1.50
C THR A 128 -12.04 7.34 2.51
N VAL A 129 -12.57 7.31 3.73
CA VAL A 129 -12.11 8.16 4.85
C VAL A 129 -12.18 7.41 6.17
N MET A 130 -11.22 7.65 7.06
CA MET A 130 -11.22 7.18 8.43
C MET A 130 -11.67 8.28 9.40
N ASN A 131 -12.61 7.95 10.28
CA ASN A 131 -13.11 8.87 11.30
C ASN A 131 -12.27 8.82 12.60
N SER A 132 -12.60 9.69 13.55
CA SER A 132 -11.99 9.81 14.89
C SER A 132 -12.13 8.56 15.78
N GLU A 133 -13.01 7.62 15.43
CA GLU A 133 -13.21 6.34 16.12
C GLU A 133 -12.59 5.15 15.36
N TYR A 134 -11.73 5.43 14.37
CA TYR A 134 -11.04 4.45 13.51
C TYR A 134 -11.97 3.57 12.67
N ARG A 135 -13.17 4.09 12.37
CA ARG A 135 -14.08 3.49 11.39
C ARG A 135 -13.78 4.05 10.01
N VAL A 136 -13.72 3.16 9.04
CA VAL A 136 -13.49 3.48 7.63
C VAL A 136 -14.83 3.50 6.90
N TYR A 137 -15.11 4.60 6.23
CA TYR A 137 -16.31 4.83 5.44
C TYR A 137 -15.95 5.04 3.98
N MET A 138 -16.90 4.71 3.10
CA MET A 138 -16.83 5.02 1.68
C MET A 138 -17.95 5.99 1.30
N CYS A 139 -17.61 7.06 0.60
CA CYS A 139 -18.54 7.97 -0.02
C CYS A 139 -19.24 7.24 -1.18
N THR A 140 -20.55 7.09 -1.07
CA THR A 140 -21.42 6.52 -2.12
C THR A 140 -22.32 7.56 -2.76
N GLY A 141 -22.48 8.72 -2.11
CA GLY A 141 -23.15 9.88 -2.64
C GLY A 141 -22.45 11.16 -2.19
N GLU A 142 -22.43 12.13 -3.09
CA GLU A 142 -21.80 13.43 -2.88
C GLU A 142 -22.82 14.54 -3.19
N PRO A 143 -22.67 15.74 -2.60
CA PRO A 143 -23.59 16.84 -2.83
C PRO A 143 -23.59 17.28 -4.29
N SER A 144 -24.72 17.87 -4.70
CA SER A 144 -24.87 18.47 -6.04
C SER A 144 -24.13 19.80 -6.17
N THR A 145 -23.66 20.37 -5.06
CA THR A 145 -22.87 21.61 -4.99
C THR A 145 -21.37 21.31 -5.04
N GLY A 146 -20.64 22.07 -5.85
CA GLY A 146 -19.22 21.86 -6.10
C GLY A 146 -18.70 22.79 -7.19
N LYS A 147 -17.48 22.54 -7.66
CA LYS A 147 -16.82 23.27 -8.75
C LYS A 147 -16.37 22.32 -9.84
N CYS A 148 -16.30 22.81 -11.07
CA CYS A 148 -15.77 22.04 -12.18
C CYS A 148 -14.32 22.41 -12.46
N TYR A 149 -13.44 21.41 -12.52
CA TYR A 149 -12.07 21.58 -12.97
C TYR A 149 -11.96 21.18 -14.45
N VAL A 150 -11.56 22.12 -15.31
CA VAL A 150 -11.35 21.86 -16.75
C VAL A 150 -10.05 22.51 -17.18
N GLY A 151 -9.10 21.72 -17.68
CA GLY A 151 -7.89 22.23 -18.34
C GLY A 151 -7.06 23.18 -17.47
N GLY A 152 -6.93 22.90 -16.16
CA GLY A 152 -6.14 23.72 -15.23
C GLY A 152 -6.90 24.88 -14.59
N ILE A 153 -8.19 25.07 -14.87
CA ILE A 153 -8.98 26.19 -14.35
C ILE A 153 -10.24 25.66 -13.65
N TYR A 154 -10.47 26.12 -12.41
CA TYR A 154 -11.73 25.92 -11.71
C TYR A 154 -12.77 26.93 -12.20
N ASP A 155 -13.94 26.43 -12.61
CA ASP A 155 -15.08 27.24 -13.07
C ASP A 155 -14.73 28.28 -14.15
N GLY A 156 -13.76 27.97 -15.02
CA GLY A 156 -13.24 28.82 -16.08
C GLY A 156 -14.20 29.17 -17.23
N GLY A 157 -15.51 29.13 -16.99
CA GLY A 157 -16.47 29.94 -17.75
C GLY A 157 -17.52 29.21 -18.58
N THR A 158 -17.80 27.90 -18.40
CA THR A 158 -18.95 27.28 -19.10
C THR A 158 -19.63 26.15 -18.35
N ALA A 159 -18.90 25.34 -17.57
CA ALA A 159 -19.47 24.23 -16.81
C ALA A 159 -19.78 24.63 -15.37
N VAL A 160 -20.96 25.20 -15.14
CA VAL A 160 -21.44 25.65 -13.81
C VAL A 160 -22.25 24.58 -13.06
N SER A 161 -22.36 23.39 -13.63
CA SER A 161 -23.11 22.27 -13.05
C SER A 161 -22.37 20.97 -13.24
N ARG A 162 -22.60 20.01 -12.34
CA ARG A 162 -22.06 18.65 -12.44
C ARG A 162 -22.27 18.04 -13.83
N THR A 163 -23.48 18.12 -14.36
CA THR A 163 -23.84 17.55 -15.67
C THR A 163 -23.03 18.15 -16.81
N THR A 164 -22.81 19.46 -16.79
CA THR A 164 -22.00 20.14 -17.82
C THR A 164 -20.52 19.84 -17.65
N CYS A 165 -20.06 19.66 -16.41
CA CYS A 165 -18.69 19.27 -16.10
C CYS A 165 -18.35 17.87 -16.59
N GLU A 166 -19.16 16.86 -16.21
CA GLU A 166 -18.96 15.45 -16.60
C GLU A 166 -19.12 15.25 -18.13
N ALA A 167 -19.85 16.14 -18.82
CA ALA A 167 -19.97 16.13 -20.28
C ALA A 167 -18.78 16.79 -21.00
N THR A 168 -17.96 17.56 -20.28
CA THR A 168 -16.79 18.24 -20.85
C THR A 168 -15.61 17.27 -20.84
N VAL A 169 -14.92 17.15 -21.98
CA VAL A 169 -13.74 16.28 -22.10
C VAL A 169 -12.66 16.79 -21.14
N GLY A 170 -12.21 15.92 -20.22
CA GLY A 170 -11.24 16.28 -19.17
C GLY A 170 -11.84 17.08 -18.02
N GLY A 171 -13.17 17.20 -17.92
CA GLY A 171 -13.84 17.82 -16.79
C GLY A 171 -13.87 16.90 -15.57
N LEU A 172 -13.36 17.38 -14.44
CA LEU A 172 -13.46 16.71 -13.14
C LEU A 172 -14.36 17.53 -12.23
N TRP A 173 -15.47 16.94 -11.78
CA TRP A 173 -16.33 17.57 -10.79
C TRP A 173 -15.76 17.40 -9.40
N LEU A 174 -15.59 18.51 -8.70
CA LEU A 174 -15.12 18.57 -7.32
C LEU A 174 -16.27 18.99 -6.41
N PRO A 175 -16.87 18.08 -5.62
CA PRO A 175 -17.90 18.42 -4.66
C PRO A 175 -17.43 19.43 -3.61
N THR A 176 -18.39 20.09 -2.96
CA THR A 176 -18.08 20.92 -1.78
C THR A 176 -17.52 20.03 -0.68
N GLY A 177 -16.50 20.47 0.06
CA GLY A 177 -15.92 19.67 1.14
C GLY A 177 -16.96 19.24 2.17
N ALA A 178 -16.84 18.01 2.65
CA ALA A 178 -17.69 17.46 3.69
C ALA A 178 -17.44 18.20 5.02
N SER A 179 -18.53 18.59 5.68
CA SER A 179 -18.52 19.42 6.89
C SER A 179 -18.95 18.64 8.14
N GLU A 180 -19.55 17.46 7.96
CA GLU A 180 -19.98 16.59 9.04
C GLU A 180 -19.32 15.22 8.92
N GLU A 181 -18.61 14.82 9.97
CA GLU A 181 -17.91 13.53 10.04
C GLU A 181 -18.93 12.37 10.01
N PRO A 182 -18.74 11.35 9.17
CA PRO A 182 -19.57 10.16 9.23
C PRO A 182 -19.36 9.43 10.56
N THR A 183 -20.47 9.14 11.24
CA THR A 183 -20.47 8.44 12.52
C THR A 183 -21.49 7.30 12.55
N GLY A 184 -21.24 6.34 13.43
CA GLY A 184 -22.11 5.18 13.62
C GLY A 184 -21.95 4.09 12.56
N TYR A 185 -22.70 3.02 12.76
CA TYR A 185 -22.80 1.86 11.90
C TYR A 185 -24.28 1.49 11.84
N THR A 186 -24.84 1.39 10.65
CA THR A 186 -26.26 1.12 10.45
C THR A 186 -26.40 -0.22 9.75
N GLY A 187 -27.11 -1.16 10.37
CA GLY A 187 -27.56 -2.38 9.71
C GLY A 187 -28.96 -2.21 9.13
N ASP A 188 -29.33 -3.05 8.18
CA ASP A 188 -30.73 -3.23 7.79
C ASP A 188 -31.59 -3.72 8.97
N VAL A 189 -32.90 -3.91 8.77
CA VAL A 189 -33.83 -4.35 9.83
C VAL A 189 -33.43 -5.71 10.45
N ALA A 190 -32.60 -6.50 9.75
CA ALA A 190 -32.01 -7.74 10.25
C ALA A 190 -30.61 -7.55 10.86
N GLY A 191 -30.01 -6.38 10.69
CA GLY A 191 -28.67 -6.03 11.16
C GLY A 191 -27.56 -6.71 10.38
N LEU A 192 -27.72 -6.97 9.07
CA LEU A 192 -26.80 -7.79 8.26
C LEU A 192 -26.15 -7.07 7.07
N THR A 193 -26.62 -5.86 6.73
CA THR A 193 -26.09 -5.08 5.59
C THR A 193 -25.88 -3.63 5.97
N ALA A 194 -24.67 -3.09 5.73
CA ALA A 194 -24.35 -1.68 5.90
C ALA A 194 -25.38 -0.79 5.18
N GLN A 195 -26.08 0.09 5.91
CA GLN A 195 -27.01 1.05 5.32
C GLN A 195 -26.31 2.38 5.02
N PRO A 196 -26.79 3.13 4.00
CA PRO A 196 -26.27 4.45 3.73
C PRO A 196 -26.54 5.42 4.90
N ILE A 197 -25.52 6.17 5.30
CA ILE A 197 -25.57 7.21 6.32
C ILE A 197 -25.57 8.54 5.59
N SER A 198 -26.66 9.30 5.71
CA SER A 198 -26.76 10.64 5.12
C SER A 198 -26.39 11.68 6.16
N THR A 199 -25.41 12.52 5.84
CA THR A 199 -24.99 13.67 6.65
C THR A 199 -25.71 14.95 6.21
N SER A 200 -25.72 15.97 7.06
CA SER A 200 -26.42 17.25 6.82
C SER A 200 -25.89 18.05 5.62
N ASP A 201 -24.66 17.76 5.19
CA ASP A 201 -24.03 18.31 3.99
C ASP A 201 -24.42 17.57 2.69
N ASN A 202 -25.32 16.59 2.76
CA ASN A 202 -25.78 15.75 1.66
C ASN A 202 -24.73 14.79 1.09
N TYR A 203 -23.67 14.51 1.84
CA TYR A 203 -22.90 13.30 1.59
C TYR A 203 -23.68 12.07 2.03
N VAL A 204 -23.42 10.97 1.34
CA VAL A 204 -23.93 9.65 1.68
C VAL A 204 -22.74 8.72 1.84
N TRP A 205 -22.64 8.12 3.01
CA TRP A 205 -21.54 7.28 3.45
C TRP A 205 -22.01 5.86 3.64
N THR A 206 -21.13 4.90 3.39
CA THR A 206 -21.34 3.50 3.71
C THR A 206 -20.20 3.05 4.62
N PHE A 207 -20.54 2.51 5.78
CA PHE A 207 -19.56 1.93 6.70
C PHE A 207 -18.94 0.68 6.07
N LEU A 208 -17.61 0.59 6.06
CA LEU A 208 -16.89 -0.57 5.55
C LEU A 208 -16.41 -1.46 6.69
N TYR A 209 -15.49 -0.95 7.51
CA TYR A 209 -14.87 -1.72 8.58
C TYR A 209 -14.32 -0.78 9.65
N LYS A 210 -13.96 -1.35 10.79
CA LYS A 210 -13.30 -0.64 11.88
C LYS A 210 -11.93 -1.26 12.10
N LEU A 211 -10.92 -0.40 12.28
CA LEU A 211 -9.60 -0.83 12.70
C LEU A 211 -9.56 -0.91 14.22
N GLU A 212 -9.08 -2.05 14.73
CA GLU A 212 -8.85 -2.22 16.16
C GLU A 212 -7.51 -1.57 16.55
N LEU A 213 -7.34 -1.28 17.85
CA LEU A 213 -6.12 -0.63 18.37
C LEU A 213 -4.84 -1.38 17.98
N ASN A 214 -4.89 -2.71 17.90
CA ASN A 214 -3.75 -3.52 17.49
C ASN A 214 -3.37 -3.28 16.02
N ASP A 215 -4.35 -3.23 15.11
CA ASP A 215 -4.11 -3.01 13.68
C ASP A 215 -3.60 -1.59 13.42
N ILE A 216 -4.06 -0.63 14.21
CA ILE A 216 -3.59 0.75 14.15
C ILE A 216 -2.11 0.81 14.55
N ILE A 217 -1.76 0.27 15.71
CA ILE A 217 -0.40 0.38 16.23
C ILE A 217 0.61 -0.36 15.36
N ASN A 218 0.26 -1.54 14.86
CA ASN A 218 1.22 -2.41 14.18
C ASN A 218 1.22 -2.23 12.66
N SER A 219 0.07 -1.93 12.06
CA SER A 219 -0.12 -2.05 10.61
C SER A 219 -0.46 -0.74 9.91
N THR A 220 -0.84 0.32 10.64
CA THR A 220 -1.02 1.65 10.02
C THR A 220 0.30 2.40 9.92
N THR A 221 0.44 3.18 8.85
CA THR A 221 1.51 4.17 8.69
C THR A 221 0.90 5.57 8.57
N ASN A 222 1.74 6.57 8.38
CA ASN A 222 1.28 7.92 8.04
C ASN A 222 0.53 7.94 6.70
N ASP A 223 0.93 7.12 5.74
CA ASP A 223 0.42 7.17 4.36
C ASP A 223 -0.51 6.00 4.01
N TRP A 224 -0.51 4.93 4.79
CA TRP A 224 -1.24 3.69 4.49
C TRP A 224 -2.04 3.18 5.69
N MET A 225 -3.26 2.70 5.42
CA MET A 225 -4.12 1.99 6.37
C MET A 225 -4.44 0.58 5.87
N PRO A 226 -4.43 -0.44 6.73
CA PRO A 226 -4.72 -1.81 6.34
C PRO A 226 -6.21 -2.01 6.01
N VAL A 227 -6.48 -3.01 5.18
CA VAL A 227 -7.83 -3.42 4.80
C VAL A 227 -8.11 -4.82 5.33
N ILE A 228 -9.05 -4.92 6.26
CA ILE A 228 -9.48 -6.20 6.82
C ILE A 228 -10.59 -6.76 5.93
N SER A 229 -10.43 -7.98 5.41
CA SER A 229 -11.42 -8.63 4.54
C SER A 229 -11.37 -10.16 4.65
N GLY A 230 -12.44 -10.81 4.20
CA GLY A 230 -12.55 -12.27 4.14
C GLY A 230 -12.33 -12.93 5.50
N THR A 231 -11.38 -13.86 5.57
CA THR A 231 -11.06 -14.61 6.79
C THR A 231 -10.43 -13.76 7.90
N GLY A 232 -9.98 -12.53 7.60
CA GLY A 232 -9.48 -11.59 8.61
C GLY A 232 -10.58 -10.94 9.45
N VAL A 233 -11.85 -11.02 9.01
CA VAL A 233 -12.97 -10.40 9.70
C VAL A 233 -13.40 -11.27 10.89
N LEU A 234 -13.28 -10.73 12.11
CA LEU A 234 -13.63 -11.44 13.33
C LEU A 234 -15.15 -11.55 13.50
N SER A 235 -15.64 -12.73 13.90
CA SER A 235 -17.06 -12.96 14.19
C SER A 235 -17.54 -12.06 15.34
N GLY A 236 -18.67 -11.38 15.16
CA GLY A 236 -19.23 -10.44 16.13
C GLY A 236 -18.48 -9.10 16.22
N SER A 237 -17.58 -8.81 15.28
CA SER A 237 -17.05 -7.46 15.08
C SER A 237 -18.09 -6.56 14.42
N GLU A 238 -17.94 -5.24 14.59
CA GLU A 238 -18.79 -4.25 13.91
C GLU A 238 -18.78 -4.46 12.38
N GLN A 239 -17.64 -4.89 11.81
CA GLN A 239 -17.52 -5.20 10.38
C GLN A 239 -18.33 -6.44 9.99
N ALA A 240 -18.28 -7.51 10.78
CA ALA A 240 -19.01 -8.75 10.48
C ALA A 240 -20.52 -8.55 10.53
N ASP A 241 -21.00 -7.73 11.47
CA ASP A 241 -22.43 -7.53 11.69
C ASP A 241 -22.98 -6.43 10.77
N PHE A 242 -22.29 -5.29 10.65
CA PHE A 242 -22.84 -4.09 10.02
C PHE A 242 -22.00 -3.52 8.88
N GLY A 243 -20.80 -4.05 8.65
CA GLY A 243 -19.87 -3.55 7.65
C GLY A 243 -19.87 -4.38 6.38
N ASP A 244 -18.69 -4.43 5.76
CA ASP A 244 -18.43 -5.18 4.54
C ASP A 244 -17.33 -6.22 4.78
N VAL A 245 -17.69 -7.50 4.74
CA VAL A 245 -16.75 -8.63 4.82
C VAL A 245 -15.78 -8.67 3.64
N ASP A 246 -16.19 -8.16 2.48
CA ASP A 246 -15.40 -8.11 1.24
C ASP A 246 -14.95 -6.67 0.93
N SER A 247 -14.69 -5.88 1.98
CA SER A 247 -14.30 -4.46 1.93
C SER A 247 -13.19 -4.16 0.92
N ILE A 248 -12.28 -5.10 0.67
CA ILE A 248 -11.20 -5.00 -0.31
C ILE A 248 -11.69 -4.74 -1.74
N PHE A 249 -12.81 -5.32 -2.15
CA PHE A 249 -13.40 -5.10 -3.46
C PHE A 249 -14.19 -3.80 -3.52
N THR A 250 -14.87 -3.46 -2.43
CA THR A 250 -15.67 -2.22 -2.33
C THR A 250 -14.76 -1.00 -2.33
N ALA A 251 -13.67 -1.03 -1.55
CA ALA A 251 -12.64 0.00 -1.53
C ALA A 251 -11.70 -0.03 -2.75
N LYS A 252 -11.83 -1.04 -3.64
CA LYS A 252 -11.01 -1.22 -4.86
C LYS A 252 -9.51 -1.25 -4.56
N THR A 253 -9.13 -1.90 -3.46
CA THR A 253 -7.75 -2.01 -3.01
C THR A 253 -6.89 -2.74 -4.05
N HIS A 254 -5.75 -2.18 -4.40
CA HIS A 254 -4.78 -2.79 -5.31
C HIS A 254 -3.33 -2.54 -4.88
N HIS A 255 -3.13 -2.08 -3.64
CA HIS A 255 -1.81 -1.97 -3.00
C HIS A 255 -1.66 -3.07 -1.94
N GLY A 256 -0.53 -3.77 -1.97
CA GLY A 256 -0.09 -4.68 -0.92
C GLY A 256 1.15 -4.11 -0.23
N LEU A 257 1.14 -4.07 1.10
CA LEU A 257 2.29 -3.69 1.90
C LEU A 257 2.94 -4.95 2.45
N ILE A 258 4.22 -5.12 2.14
CA ILE A 258 5.11 -6.13 2.71
C ILE A 258 5.92 -5.46 3.80
N HIS A 259 5.87 -6.00 5.01
CA HIS A 259 6.57 -5.49 6.18
C HIS A 259 7.54 -6.54 6.70
N VAL A 260 8.83 -6.24 6.70
CA VAL A 260 9.87 -7.13 7.21
C VAL A 260 10.70 -6.39 8.23
N ARG A 261 10.86 -7.01 9.40
CA ARG A 261 11.77 -6.52 10.44
C ARG A 261 13.05 -7.35 10.45
N LEU A 262 14.20 -6.70 10.39
CA LEU A 262 15.50 -7.34 10.61
C LEU A 262 15.92 -7.08 12.06
N GLU A 263 16.14 -8.16 12.80
CA GLU A 263 16.52 -8.09 14.21
C GLU A 263 17.90 -8.71 14.41
N THR A 264 18.60 -8.32 15.47
CA THR A 264 19.92 -8.88 15.80
C THR A 264 19.83 -10.31 16.30
N SER A 265 18.66 -10.73 16.80
CA SER A 265 18.30 -12.10 17.15
C SER A 265 18.29 -13.05 15.94
N ASP A 266 18.17 -12.52 14.72
CA ASP A 266 18.17 -13.30 13.48
C ASP A 266 19.57 -13.85 13.14
N GLY A 267 20.63 -13.36 13.80
CA GLY A 267 21.99 -13.86 13.64
C GLY A 267 22.73 -13.36 12.41
N PHE A 268 22.24 -12.30 11.76
CA PHE A 268 22.92 -11.67 10.63
C PHE A 268 24.31 -11.13 11.01
N PRO A 269 25.27 -11.08 10.07
CA PRO A 269 26.59 -10.49 10.31
C PRO A 269 26.50 -9.07 10.88
N GLU A 270 27.35 -8.77 11.87
CA GLU A 270 27.45 -7.46 12.52
C GLU A 270 28.39 -6.53 11.71
N ASN A 271 28.07 -5.23 11.66
CA ASN A 271 28.81 -4.19 10.91
C ASN A 271 28.91 -4.41 9.40
N ASP A 272 27.82 -4.88 8.78
CA ASP A 272 27.73 -4.92 7.33
C ASP A 272 26.67 -3.91 6.83
N ASP A 273 27.13 -2.91 6.09
CA ASP A 273 26.29 -1.91 5.44
C ASP A 273 25.67 -2.54 4.20
N PHE A 274 24.34 -2.61 4.10
CA PHE A 274 23.71 -3.15 2.90
C PHE A 274 23.31 -2.04 1.93
N ARG A 275 23.38 -2.36 0.63
CA ARG A 275 23.05 -1.44 -0.48
C ARG A 275 22.05 -2.02 -1.46
N GLN A 276 21.79 -3.32 -1.38
CA GLN A 276 20.83 -3.98 -2.25
C GLN A 276 19.77 -4.68 -1.43
N ILE A 277 18.53 -4.57 -1.89
CA ILE A 277 17.38 -5.31 -1.38
C ILE A 277 16.79 -6.06 -2.56
N GLY A 278 16.46 -7.33 -2.36
CA GLY A 278 15.83 -8.17 -3.36
C GLY A 278 14.67 -8.96 -2.78
N LEU A 279 13.70 -9.26 -3.63
CA LEU A 279 12.56 -10.11 -3.30
C LEU A 279 12.71 -11.43 -4.05
N LEU A 280 12.89 -12.51 -3.32
CA LEU A 280 13.21 -13.83 -3.83
C LEU A 280 12.01 -14.76 -3.64
N ARG A 281 11.60 -15.42 -4.72
CA ARG A 281 10.55 -16.43 -4.71
C ARG A 281 11.17 -17.82 -4.80
N ASN A 282 10.81 -18.69 -3.85
CA ASN A 282 11.21 -20.10 -3.81
C ASN A 282 12.71 -20.34 -4.04
N PRO A 283 13.63 -19.66 -3.32
CA PRO A 283 15.04 -20.02 -3.41
C PRO A 283 15.25 -21.46 -2.92
N GLU A 284 16.30 -22.11 -3.38
CA GLU A 284 16.67 -23.48 -3.00
C GLU A 284 17.81 -23.47 -1.98
N LEU A 285 17.88 -24.52 -1.16
CA LEU A 285 19.02 -24.77 -0.28
C LEU A 285 20.26 -25.12 -1.11
N ALA A 286 21.44 -24.82 -0.56
CA ALA A 286 22.71 -25.19 -1.17
C ALA A 286 22.76 -26.68 -1.57
N GLY A 287 23.19 -26.96 -2.79
CA GLY A 287 23.16 -28.27 -3.42
C GLY A 287 21.93 -28.53 -4.31
N GLY A 288 20.96 -27.61 -4.31
CA GLY A 288 19.81 -27.60 -5.20
C GLY A 288 18.74 -28.67 -4.92
N GLY A 289 17.57 -28.50 -5.53
CA GLY A 289 16.47 -29.45 -5.53
C GLY A 289 15.59 -29.47 -4.28
N THR A 290 15.87 -28.63 -3.28
CA THR A 290 15.03 -28.46 -2.08
C THR A 290 14.77 -26.99 -1.81
N LYS A 291 13.50 -26.57 -1.80
CA LYS A 291 13.11 -25.19 -1.46
C LYS A 291 13.56 -24.82 -0.04
N ALA A 292 14.04 -23.61 0.12
CA ALA A 292 14.26 -22.98 1.41
C ALA A 292 12.94 -22.82 2.16
N GLN A 293 12.95 -23.13 3.46
CA GLN A 293 11.76 -23.08 4.32
C GLN A 293 12.03 -22.42 5.67
N ALA A 294 13.29 -22.19 6.07
CA ALA A 294 13.58 -21.54 7.33
C ALA A 294 13.10 -20.08 7.31
N ALA A 295 12.81 -19.54 8.49
CA ALA A 295 12.39 -18.15 8.63
C ALA A 295 13.53 -17.16 8.31
N VAL A 296 14.77 -17.57 8.54
CA VAL A 296 15.97 -16.74 8.36
C VAL A 296 17.09 -17.60 7.80
N TYR A 297 17.84 -17.03 6.86
CA TYR A 297 19.15 -17.50 6.43
C TYR A 297 20.14 -16.34 6.60
N ALA A 298 20.93 -16.39 7.68
CA ALA A 298 21.87 -15.33 8.03
C ALA A 298 23.11 -15.29 7.11
N ASP A 299 23.50 -16.45 6.58
CA ASP A 299 24.60 -16.66 5.64
C ASP A 299 24.02 -17.14 4.30
N ALA A 300 23.24 -16.28 3.64
CA ALA A 300 22.49 -16.65 2.44
C ALA A 300 23.39 -17.04 1.26
N ASP A 301 24.59 -16.45 1.19
CA ASP A 301 25.64 -16.73 0.20
C ASP A 301 26.08 -18.20 0.14
N THR A 302 26.02 -18.90 1.28
CA THR A 302 26.50 -20.28 1.44
C THR A 302 25.40 -21.27 1.77
N SER A 303 24.29 -20.80 2.34
CA SER A 303 23.15 -21.65 2.73
C SER A 303 22.11 -21.83 1.64
N LEU A 304 22.05 -20.91 0.67
CA LEU A 304 21.17 -20.98 -0.49
C LEU A 304 21.97 -21.32 -1.75
N GLU A 305 21.31 -21.98 -2.70
CA GLU A 305 21.88 -22.24 -4.01
C GLU A 305 21.85 -20.96 -4.84
N ALA A 306 22.99 -20.59 -5.44
CA ALA A 306 23.10 -19.42 -6.29
C ALA A 306 22.17 -19.52 -7.52
N ASP A 307 21.62 -18.38 -7.96
CA ASP A 307 20.70 -18.29 -9.10
C ASP A 307 19.47 -19.23 -9.01
N SER A 308 19.09 -19.64 -7.79
CA SER A 308 17.93 -20.51 -7.57
C SER A 308 16.63 -19.72 -7.34
N GLY A 309 15.49 -20.33 -7.63
CA GLY A 309 14.20 -19.64 -7.49
C GLY A 309 14.00 -18.53 -8.55
N GLN A 310 13.41 -17.42 -8.14
CA GLN A 310 13.18 -16.24 -9.00
C GLN A 310 13.39 -14.94 -8.21
N LEU A 311 14.28 -14.06 -8.66
CA LEU A 311 14.35 -12.68 -8.18
C LEU A 311 13.25 -11.84 -8.85
N ILE A 312 12.25 -11.39 -8.09
CA ILE A 312 11.08 -10.67 -8.62
C ILE A 312 11.14 -9.15 -8.40
N TYR A 313 12.03 -8.67 -7.55
CA TYR A 313 12.27 -7.26 -7.31
C TYR A 313 13.73 -7.08 -6.89
N LEU A 314 14.37 -6.04 -7.40
CA LEU A 314 15.72 -5.64 -7.03
C LEU A 314 15.75 -4.11 -6.87
N GLU A 315 16.33 -3.66 -5.78
CA GLU A 315 16.49 -2.26 -5.46
C GLU A 315 17.93 -1.96 -5.06
N ASN A 316 18.49 -0.91 -5.65
CA ASN A 316 19.76 -0.33 -5.23
C ASN A 316 19.48 0.90 -4.35
N ARG A 317 20.15 0.95 -3.20
CA ARG A 317 20.10 2.07 -2.25
C ARG A 317 21.52 2.52 -1.92
N ARG A 318 21.62 3.71 -1.32
CA ARG A 318 22.83 4.11 -0.62
C ARG A 318 23.00 3.25 0.63
N ALA A 319 24.23 3.14 1.11
CA ALA A 319 24.60 2.41 2.31
C ALA A 319 23.62 2.65 3.46
N ILE A 320 23.03 1.56 3.96
CA ILE A 320 22.25 1.57 5.19
C ILE A 320 23.11 0.92 6.26
N THR A 321 23.62 1.75 7.17
CA THR A 321 24.46 1.29 8.26
C THR A 321 23.64 0.51 9.28
N ARG A 322 24.14 -0.68 9.60
CA ARG A 322 23.58 -1.55 10.64
C ARG A 322 24.43 -1.50 11.89
N ALA A 323 23.78 -1.52 13.04
CA ALA A 323 24.43 -1.67 14.33
C ALA A 323 23.86 -2.89 15.08
N SER A 324 24.67 -3.51 15.94
CA SER A 324 24.30 -4.74 16.67
C SER A 324 23.15 -4.56 17.68
N ASP A 325 22.72 -3.33 17.96
CA ASP A 325 21.59 -2.98 18.81
C ASP A 325 20.43 -2.32 18.02
N GLN A 326 20.57 -2.20 16.71
CA GLN A 326 19.57 -1.61 15.83
C GLN A 326 18.62 -2.68 15.30
N ILE A 327 17.35 -2.29 15.16
CA ILE A 327 16.32 -3.06 14.47
C ILE A 327 15.97 -2.26 13.22
N GLU A 328 16.06 -2.91 12.06
CA GLU A 328 15.65 -2.30 10.79
C GLU A 328 14.23 -2.73 10.42
N ASP A 329 13.42 -1.77 10.01
CA ASP A 329 12.05 -1.97 9.56
C ASP A 329 11.96 -1.62 8.07
N LEU A 330 11.71 -2.62 7.23
CA LEU A 330 11.60 -2.47 5.78
C LEU A 330 10.14 -2.65 5.37
N LYS A 331 9.61 -1.65 4.65
CA LYS A 331 8.26 -1.67 4.10
C LYS A 331 8.32 -1.47 2.59
N LEU A 332 7.77 -2.43 1.85
CA LEU A 332 7.65 -2.37 0.40
C LEU A 332 6.16 -2.33 0.03
N VAL A 333 5.76 -1.36 -0.78
CA VAL A 333 4.40 -1.28 -1.31
C VAL A 333 4.41 -1.71 -2.77
N VAL A 334 3.58 -2.69 -3.10
CA VAL A 334 3.40 -3.20 -4.47
C VAL A 334 2.02 -2.82 -4.97
N GLU A 335 1.95 -2.24 -6.16
CA GLU A 335 0.70 -1.87 -6.84
C GLU A 335 0.42 -2.84 -8.00
N PHE A 336 -0.81 -3.36 -8.08
CA PHE A 336 -1.29 -4.29 -9.12
C PHE A 336 -2.24 -3.64 -10.10
#